data_AF-A0AA96NXC0-F1
#
_entry.id   AF-A0AA96NXC0-F1
#
_cell.length_a   1.000
_cell.length_b   1.000
_cell.length_c   1.000
_cell.angle_alpha   90.00
_cell.angle_beta   90.00
_cell.angle_gamma   90.00
#
_symmetry.space_group_name_H-M   'P 1'
#
loop_
_entity.id
_entity.type
_entity.pdbx_description
1 polymer ?
#
loop_
_entity_poly.entity_id
_entity_poly.type
_entity_poly.pdbx_seq_one_letter_code
_entity_poly.pdbx_strand_id
1 'polypeptide(L)'
;MIGILLLILHIIIFGAVGFVLGVAFEWQHAKQSTLLDCKKTKLYLFISLILGFGFMFFDELIGLIQFEKLCNQSSIVFLHNPNEIKNKDLIEVRYKKSNVGFSFLEIYYYKREYVDSHGEKYIIVYPYVAKGGWISKVLNGAVGGEKTPFLFSNRYCNLHYINSIDKLYNFNIVKEIDF
;
A
#
# COMPACT_ATOMS: atom_id res chain seq x y z
N MET A 1 18.08 14.31 -3.97
CA MET A 1 19.44 13.81 -3.63
C MET A 1 19.49 13.02 -2.33
N ILE A 2 18.96 13.50 -1.20
CA ILE A 2 19.02 12.79 0.10
C ILE A 2 18.38 11.38 0.05
N GLY A 3 17.25 11.22 -0.63
CA GLY A 3 16.59 9.91 -0.77
C GLY A 3 17.44 8.86 -1.50
N ILE A 4 18.19 9.27 -2.52
CA ILE A 4 19.08 8.38 -3.29
C ILE A 4 20.29 7.95 -2.44
N LEU A 5 20.86 8.88 -1.66
CA LEU A 5 21.93 8.58 -0.71
C LEU A 5 21.48 7.58 0.36
N LEU A 6 20.26 7.74 0.89
CA LEU A 6 19.69 6.79 1.85
C LEU A 6 19.45 5.41 1.22
N LEU A 7 18.97 5.35 -0.02
CA LEU A 7 18.80 4.09 -0.75
C LEU A 7 20.13 3.35 -0.93
N ILE A 8 21.15 4.05 -1.41
CA ILE A 8 22.50 3.48 -1.59
C ILE A 8 23.05 2.99 -0.25
N LEU A 9 22.92 3.80 0.81
CA LEU A 9 23.35 3.40 2.16
C LEU A 9 22.61 2.16 2.65
N HIS A 10 21.30 2.04 2.41
CA HIS A 10 20.53 0.85 2.79
C HIS A 10 20.94 -0.38 1.99
N ILE A 11 21.17 -0.26 0.68
CA ILE A 11 21.67 -1.37 -0.14
C ILE A 11 23.03 -1.84 0.37
N ILE A 12 23.92 -0.90 0.74
CA ILE A 12 25.22 -1.22 1.33
C ILE A 12 25.07 -1.92 2.68
N ILE A 13 24.19 -1.43 3.57
CA ILE A 13 23.96 -2.03 4.89
C ILE A 13 23.36 -3.43 4.75
N PHE A 14 22.32 -3.61 3.96
CA PHE A 14 21.70 -4.92 3.75
C PHE A 14 22.62 -5.89 3.02
N GLY A 15 23.42 -5.41 2.06
CA GLY A 15 24.46 -6.19 1.41
C GLY A 15 25.56 -6.61 2.40
N ALA A 16 25.99 -5.71 3.28
CA ALA A 16 26.97 -6.01 4.33
C ALA A 16 26.42 -6.98 5.37
N VAL A 17 25.17 -6.83 5.81
CA VAL A 17 24.50 -7.78 6.72
C VAL A 17 24.36 -9.15 6.05
N GLY A 18 23.95 -9.21 4.78
CA GLY A 18 23.89 -10.44 4.01
C GLY A 18 25.25 -11.12 3.85
N PHE A 19 26.30 -10.33 3.62
CA PHE A 19 27.69 -10.81 3.57
C PHE A 19 28.17 -11.34 4.92
N VAL A 20 27.94 -10.60 6.02
CA VAL A 20 28.32 -11.02 7.38
C VAL A 20 27.56 -12.27 7.80
N LEU A 21 26.26 -12.37 7.49
CA LEU A 21 25.49 -13.59 7.72
C LEU A 21 26.03 -14.75 6.88
N GLY A 22 26.34 -14.52 5.60
CA GLY A 22 26.97 -15.52 4.73
C GLY A 22 28.30 -16.03 5.29
N VAL A 23 29.18 -15.13 5.75
CA VAL A 23 30.46 -15.46 6.39
C VAL A 23 30.25 -16.17 7.73
N ALA A 24 29.27 -15.77 8.54
CA ALA A 24 28.95 -16.43 9.80
C ALA A 24 28.42 -17.85 9.58
N PHE A 25 27.57 -18.05 8.56
CA PHE A 25 27.11 -19.37 8.13
C PHE A 25 28.26 -20.21 7.58
N GLU A 26 29.17 -19.65 6.79
CA GLU A 26 30.39 -20.33 6.35
C GLU A 26 31.26 -20.74 7.53
N TRP A 27 31.44 -19.88 8.53
CA TRP A 27 32.27 -20.15 9.70
C TRP A 27 31.65 -21.23 10.60
N GLN A 28 30.32 -21.21 10.76
CA GLN A 28 29.57 -22.24 11.48
C GLN A 28 29.59 -23.58 10.72
N HIS A 29 29.51 -23.58 9.39
CA HIS A 29 29.65 -24.77 8.56
C HIS A 29 31.08 -25.31 8.50
N ALA A 30 32.10 -24.44 8.45
CA ALA A 30 33.51 -24.81 8.45
C ALA A 30 33.92 -25.49 9.76
N LYS A 31 33.27 -25.14 10.87
CA LYS A 31 33.45 -25.80 12.17
C LYS A 31 32.80 -27.20 12.23
N GLN A 32 31.91 -27.53 11.28
CA GLN A 32 31.08 -28.74 11.34
C GLN A 32 31.39 -29.79 10.25
N SER A 33 32.16 -29.47 9.21
CA SER A 33 32.66 -30.49 8.27
C SER A 33 33.79 -29.97 7.40
N THR A 34 34.92 -30.67 7.45
CA THR A 34 35.96 -30.68 6.43
C THR A 34 35.35 -30.93 5.03
N LEU A 35 35.76 -30.13 4.05
CA LEU A 35 35.51 -30.28 2.60
C LEU A 35 34.04 -30.20 2.13
N LEU A 36 33.51 -28.98 1.96
CA LEU A 36 32.30 -28.75 1.17
C LEU A 36 32.54 -27.65 0.12
N ASP A 37 32.99 -28.12 -1.05
CA ASP A 37 32.71 -27.68 -2.43
C ASP A 37 32.23 -26.22 -2.63
N CYS A 38 33.03 -25.42 -3.35
CA CYS A 38 32.79 -24.01 -3.71
C CYS A 38 31.38 -23.73 -4.28
N LYS A 39 30.72 -24.76 -4.86
CA LYS A 39 29.31 -24.70 -5.31
C LYS A 39 28.31 -24.43 -4.19
N LYS A 40 28.48 -25.00 -2.99
CA LYS A 40 27.53 -24.81 -1.89
C LYS A 40 27.63 -23.42 -1.27
N THR A 41 28.85 -22.89 -1.15
CA THR A 41 29.08 -21.50 -0.72
C THR A 41 28.42 -20.49 -1.64
N LYS A 42 28.57 -20.66 -2.96
CA LYS A 42 27.88 -19.82 -3.95
C LYS A 42 26.35 -19.92 -3.84
N LEU A 43 25.83 -21.12 -3.55
CA LEU A 43 24.40 -21.34 -3.34
C LEU A 43 23.90 -20.60 -2.09
N TYR A 44 24.62 -20.65 -0.97
CA TYR A 44 24.23 -19.93 0.24
C TYR A 44 24.26 -18.41 0.05
N LEU A 45 25.32 -17.88 -0.57
CA LEU A 45 25.38 -16.45 -0.92
C LEU A 45 24.22 -16.04 -1.84
N PHE A 46 23.87 -16.87 -2.82
CA PHE A 46 22.73 -16.63 -3.70
C PHE A 46 21.39 -16.64 -2.95
N ILE A 47 21.19 -17.61 -2.05
CA ILE A 47 20.00 -17.68 -1.20
C ILE A 47 19.92 -16.46 -0.26
N SER A 48 21.02 -16.08 0.37
CA SER A 48 21.08 -14.88 1.24
C SER A 48 20.79 -13.60 0.46
N LEU A 49 21.24 -13.50 -0.79
CA LEU A 49 20.95 -12.36 -1.66
C LEU A 49 19.47 -12.32 -2.07
N ILE A 50 18.88 -13.47 -2.40
CA ILE A 50 17.43 -13.58 -2.66
C ILE A 50 16.63 -13.23 -1.41
N LEU A 51 17.01 -13.72 -0.24
CA LEU A 51 16.33 -13.43 1.02
C LEU A 51 16.45 -11.95 1.38
N GLY A 52 17.63 -11.34 1.22
CA GLY A 52 17.84 -9.91 1.45
C GLY A 52 17.02 -9.03 0.51
N PHE A 53 16.99 -9.38 -0.78
CA PHE A 53 16.17 -8.67 -1.78
C PHE A 53 14.67 -8.93 -1.61
N GLY A 54 14.27 -10.12 -1.14
CA GLY A 54 12.89 -10.43 -0.81
C GLY A 54 12.40 -9.66 0.42
N PHE A 55 13.25 -9.55 1.45
CA PHE A 55 12.95 -8.81 2.68
C PHE A 55 12.70 -7.33 2.41
N MET A 56 13.41 -6.79 1.42
CA MET A 56 13.30 -5.41 0.95
C MET A 56 11.87 -5.04 0.50
N PHE A 57 11.14 -5.98 -0.12
CA PHE A 57 9.76 -5.74 -0.62
C PHE A 57 8.69 -6.52 0.16
N PHE A 58 9.05 -7.10 1.30
CA PHE A 58 8.16 -7.99 2.05
C PHE A 58 6.93 -7.26 2.61
N ASP A 59 7.09 -6.00 3.02
CA ASP A 59 5.99 -5.13 3.43
C ASP A 59 5.00 -4.90 2.28
N GLU A 60 5.50 -4.67 1.07
CA GLU A 60 4.65 -4.52 -0.11
C GLU A 60 3.91 -5.80 -0.49
N LEU A 61 4.57 -6.95 -0.34
CA LEU A 61 3.98 -8.24 -0.69
C LEU A 61 2.87 -8.64 0.29
N ILE A 62 3.10 -8.48 1.60
CA ILE A 62 2.04 -8.66 2.59
C ILE A 62 0.93 -7.62 2.40
N GLY A 63 1.31 -6.36 2.16
CA GLY A 63 0.37 -5.29 1.98
C GLY A 63 -0.53 -5.45 0.76
N LEU A 64 -0.01 -6.02 -0.34
CA LEU A 64 -0.81 -6.42 -1.50
C LEU A 64 -1.90 -7.42 -1.09
N ILE A 65 -1.53 -8.48 -0.38
CA ILE A 65 -2.48 -9.51 0.08
C ILE A 65 -3.52 -8.89 1.03
N GLN A 66 -3.09 -8.04 1.97
CA GLN A 66 -3.99 -7.33 2.87
C GLN A 66 -4.93 -6.40 2.11
N PHE A 67 -4.41 -5.68 1.11
CA PHE A 67 -5.17 -4.73 0.29
C PHE A 67 -6.19 -5.43 -0.59
N GLU A 68 -5.82 -6.50 -1.29
CA GLU A 68 -6.75 -7.31 -2.09
C GLU A 68 -7.84 -7.92 -1.21
N LYS A 69 -7.47 -8.45 -0.04
CA LYS A 69 -8.44 -8.97 0.92
C LYS A 69 -9.41 -7.89 1.36
N LEU A 70 -8.92 -6.68 1.66
CA LEU A 70 -9.76 -5.54 1.99
C LEU A 70 -10.66 -5.16 0.82
N CYS A 71 -10.15 -5.08 -0.41
CA CYS A 71 -10.98 -4.78 -1.60
C CYS A 71 -12.08 -5.82 -1.83
N ASN A 72 -11.78 -7.11 -1.59
CA ASN A 72 -12.71 -8.21 -1.78
C ASN A 72 -13.75 -8.30 -0.64
N GLN A 73 -13.36 -7.95 0.59
CA GLN A 73 -14.26 -7.90 1.76
C GLN A 73 -15.06 -6.61 1.81
N SER A 74 -14.53 -5.53 1.26
CA SER A 74 -15.20 -4.25 1.17
C SER A 74 -16.23 -4.32 0.05
N SER A 75 -17.48 -4.59 0.41
CA SER A 75 -18.57 -4.03 -0.36
C SER A 75 -18.43 -2.51 -0.26
N ILE A 76 -18.44 -1.82 -1.40
CA ILE A 76 -18.71 -0.39 -1.38
C ILE A 76 -20.11 -0.27 -0.78
N VAL A 77 -20.20 0.17 0.48
CA VAL A 77 -21.48 0.20 1.20
C VAL A 77 -22.27 1.43 0.73
N PHE A 78 -23.04 1.25 -0.34
CA PHE A 78 -24.15 2.14 -0.63
C PHE A 78 -25.21 1.90 0.44
N LEU A 79 -25.32 2.83 1.40
CA LEU A 79 -26.30 2.72 2.46
C LEU A 79 -27.75 2.83 1.96
N HIS A 80 -27.96 3.33 0.73
CA HIS A 80 -29.29 3.59 0.17
C HIS A 80 -29.36 3.14 -1.30
N ASN A 81 -30.59 2.90 -1.77
CA ASN A 81 -30.87 2.49 -3.14
C ASN A 81 -30.39 3.57 -4.13
N PRO A 82 -29.59 3.22 -5.15
CA PRO A 82 -29.26 4.08 -6.30
C PRO A 82 -30.38 4.98 -6.83
N ASN A 83 -31.62 4.48 -6.81
CA ASN A 83 -32.76 5.18 -7.36
C ASN A 83 -33.26 6.32 -6.47
N GLU A 84 -32.97 6.30 -5.17
CA GLU A 84 -33.42 7.32 -4.20
C GLU A 84 -32.56 8.59 -4.20
N ILE A 85 -31.34 8.48 -4.72
CA ILE A 85 -30.34 9.55 -4.81
C ILE A 85 -30.23 10.16 -6.22
N LYS A 86 -30.85 9.52 -7.22
CA LYS A 86 -30.77 9.96 -8.61
C LYS A 86 -31.37 11.36 -8.78
N ASN A 87 -30.62 12.27 -9.39
CA ASN A 87 -31.02 13.66 -9.65
C ASN A 87 -31.29 14.50 -8.37
N LYS A 88 -30.79 14.09 -7.20
CA LYS A 88 -30.85 14.94 -6.00
C LYS A 88 -29.67 15.92 -5.96
N ASP A 89 -29.91 17.06 -5.33
CA ASP A 89 -28.87 17.99 -4.92
C ASP A 89 -28.37 17.57 -3.53
N LEU A 90 -27.09 17.22 -3.44
CA LEU A 90 -26.45 16.72 -2.23
C LEU A 90 -25.34 17.67 -1.78
N ILE A 91 -25.10 17.73 -0.47
CA ILE A 91 -24.02 18.49 0.15
C ILE A 91 -23.07 17.48 0.81
N GLU A 92 -21.78 17.54 0.48
CA GLU A 92 -20.79 16.74 1.21
C GLU A 92 -20.59 17.36 2.59
N VAL A 93 -20.98 16.63 3.64
CA VAL A 93 -20.96 17.12 5.02
C VAL A 93 -19.83 16.53 5.84
N ARG A 94 -19.22 15.44 5.38
CA ARG A 94 -18.10 14.83 6.10
C ARG A 94 -17.18 14.09 5.16
N TYR A 95 -15.94 14.57 5.10
CA TYR A 95 -14.80 13.82 4.58
C TYR A 95 -13.92 13.39 5.75
N LYS A 96 -13.68 12.09 5.91
CA LYS A 96 -12.72 11.58 6.90
C LYS A 96 -11.77 10.57 6.28
N LYS A 97 -10.47 10.81 6.46
CA LYS A 97 -9.43 9.83 6.21
C LYS A 97 -9.10 9.08 7.50
N SER A 98 -9.10 7.75 7.44
CA SER A 98 -8.76 6.90 8.59
C SER A 98 -7.81 5.79 8.17
N ASN A 99 -6.80 5.51 8.98
CA ASN A 99 -5.87 4.41 8.73
C ASN A 99 -6.51 3.07 9.10
N VAL A 100 -6.20 2.04 8.34
CA VAL A 100 -6.51 0.66 8.68
C VAL A 100 -5.51 0.19 9.72
N GLY A 101 -5.99 -0.12 10.93
CA GLY A 101 -5.15 -0.67 11.99
C GLY A 101 -4.53 -2.01 11.59
N PHE A 102 -3.33 -2.29 12.11
CA PHE A 102 -2.62 -3.56 11.90
C PHE A 102 -2.32 -3.91 10.43
N SER A 103 -2.11 -2.90 9.57
CA SER A 103 -1.66 -3.07 8.19
C SER A 103 -0.12 -2.96 8.10
N PHE A 104 0.52 -3.84 7.32
CA PHE A 104 1.97 -3.82 7.09
C PHE A 104 2.38 -2.68 6.16
N LEU A 105 1.50 -2.34 5.20
CA LEU A 105 1.57 -1.10 4.45
C LEU A 105 0.65 -0.06 5.05
N GLU A 106 0.92 1.21 4.75
CA GLU A 106 0.00 2.29 5.07
C GLU A 106 -1.25 2.19 4.19
N ILE A 107 -2.26 1.48 4.67
CA ILE A 107 -3.58 1.39 4.05
C ILE A 107 -4.53 2.29 4.83
N TYR A 108 -5.30 3.11 4.12
CA TYR A 108 -6.32 3.97 4.71
C TYR A 108 -7.60 3.84 3.91
N TYR A 109 -8.72 4.21 4.52
CA TYR A 109 -9.98 4.40 3.82
C TYR A 109 -10.41 5.85 3.90
N TYR A 110 -11.10 6.31 2.87
CA TYR A 110 -11.88 7.54 2.96
C TYR A 110 -13.28 7.23 3.42
N LYS A 111 -13.91 8.14 4.14
CA LYS A 111 -15.33 8.10 4.47
C LYS A 111 -15.94 9.39 3.97
N ARG A 112 -16.90 9.30 3.06
CA ARG A 112 -17.66 10.46 2.55
C ARG A 112 -19.10 10.32 2.96
N GLU A 113 -19.67 11.35 3.59
CA GLU A 113 -21.09 11.44 3.97
C GLU A 113 -21.73 12.63 3.24
N TYR A 114 -22.90 12.40 2.64
CA TYR A 114 -23.68 13.43 1.96
C TYR A 114 -25.02 13.65 2.63
N VAL A 115 -25.57 14.86 2.51
CA VAL A 115 -26.89 15.23 3.05
C VAL A 115 -27.71 15.90 1.96
N ASP A 116 -29.00 15.60 1.89
CA ASP A 116 -29.93 16.31 0.99
C ASP A 116 -30.52 17.57 1.64
N SER A 117 -31.32 18.32 0.87
CA SER A 117 -31.98 19.55 1.35
C SER A 117 -32.92 19.37 2.55
N HIS A 118 -33.35 18.14 2.84
CA HIS A 118 -34.25 17.80 3.94
C HIS A 118 -33.50 17.29 5.18
N GLY A 119 -32.17 17.19 5.12
CA GLY A 119 -31.33 16.72 6.23
C GLY A 119 -31.11 15.21 6.24
N GLU A 120 -31.61 14.48 5.24
CA GLU A 120 -31.42 13.03 5.15
C GLU A 120 -30.00 12.70 4.72
N LYS A 121 -29.38 11.72 5.38
CA LYS A 121 -27.98 11.34 5.17
C LYS A 121 -27.88 10.20 4.16
N TYR A 122 -27.16 10.47 3.07
CA TYR A 122 -26.93 9.51 2.00
C TYR A 122 -25.44 9.21 1.83
N ILE A 123 -25.17 7.94 1.52
CA ILE A 123 -23.88 7.40 1.07
C ILE A 123 -22.76 7.47 2.12
N ILE A 124 -22.14 6.33 2.44
CA ILE A 124 -20.87 6.22 3.17
C ILE A 124 -19.90 5.39 2.32
N VAL A 125 -19.20 6.05 1.39
CA VAL A 125 -18.23 5.34 0.53
C VAL A 125 -16.94 5.10 1.33
N TYR A 126 -16.49 3.85 1.39
CA TYR A 126 -15.20 3.46 1.97
C TYR A 126 -14.20 2.99 0.92
N PRO A 127 -13.65 3.88 0.07
CA PRO A 127 -12.57 3.46 -0.80
C PRO A 127 -11.29 3.26 0.02
N TYR A 128 -10.73 2.07 -0.04
CA TYR A 128 -9.41 1.79 0.53
C TYR A 128 -8.33 2.20 -0.46
N VAL A 129 -7.26 2.75 0.09
CA VAL A 129 -6.08 3.17 -0.65
C VAL A 129 -4.83 2.71 0.08
N ALA A 130 -3.93 2.05 -0.65
CA ALA A 130 -2.61 1.69 -0.15
C ALA A 130 -1.58 2.74 -0.56
N LYS A 131 -0.63 3.03 0.32
CA LYS A 131 0.65 3.62 -0.08
C LYS A 131 1.71 2.55 -0.16
N GLY A 132 2.70 2.81 -1.02
CA GLY A 132 3.81 1.88 -1.18
C GLY A 132 4.61 1.66 0.10
N GLY A 133 5.38 0.58 0.10
CA GLY A 133 6.26 0.20 1.20
C GLY A 133 7.40 1.17 1.39
N TRP A 134 8.30 0.85 2.32
CA TRP A 134 9.41 1.75 2.64
C TRP A 134 10.30 2.03 1.41
N ILE A 135 10.55 1.03 0.55
CA ILE A 135 11.30 1.21 -0.71
C ILE A 135 10.56 2.15 -1.66
N SER A 136 9.27 1.92 -1.88
CA SER A 136 8.40 2.85 -2.60
C SER A 136 8.49 4.26 -2.06
N LYS A 137 8.44 4.43 -0.74
CA LYS A 137 8.51 5.77 -0.13
C LYS A 137 9.86 6.44 -0.36
N VAL A 138 10.96 5.71 -0.30
CA VAL A 138 12.32 6.23 -0.54
C VAL A 138 12.51 6.62 -2.01
N LEU A 139 12.14 5.73 -2.95
CA LEU A 139 12.30 5.98 -4.38
C LEU A 139 11.36 7.09 -4.87
N ASN A 140 10.09 7.07 -4.46
CA ASN A 140 9.16 8.16 -4.82
C ASN A 140 9.58 9.50 -4.20
N GLY A 141 10.06 9.50 -2.95
CA GLY A 141 10.60 10.69 -2.31
C GLY A 141 11.88 11.23 -2.97
N ALA A 142 12.65 10.38 -3.65
CA ALA A 142 13.81 10.79 -4.43
C ALA A 142 13.45 11.45 -5.78
N VAL A 143 12.35 11.02 -6.39
CA VAL A 143 11.89 11.47 -7.73
C VAL A 143 10.82 12.57 -7.62
N GLY A 144 10.34 12.88 -6.42
CA GLY A 144 9.27 13.86 -6.20
C GLY A 144 7.88 13.32 -6.56
N GLY A 145 7.73 12.01 -6.66
CA GLY A 145 6.48 11.33 -7.02
C GLY A 145 5.58 11.05 -5.82
N GLU A 146 4.30 10.78 -6.09
CA GLU A 146 3.37 10.25 -5.08
C GLU A 146 3.86 8.89 -4.56
N LYS A 147 3.59 8.60 -3.28
CA LYS A 147 4.01 7.35 -2.60
C LYS A 147 3.21 6.14 -3.11
N THR A 148 3.41 5.74 -4.35
CA THR A 148 2.74 4.60 -5.00
C THR A 148 3.43 3.29 -4.63
N PRO A 149 2.68 2.18 -4.50
CA PRO A 149 3.26 0.85 -4.40
C PRO A 149 4.05 0.46 -5.66
N PHE A 150 5.14 -0.30 -5.50
CA PHE A 150 5.94 -0.84 -6.60
C PHE A 150 5.41 -2.20 -7.06
N LEU A 151 5.07 -3.08 -6.12
CA LEU A 151 4.68 -4.46 -6.43
C LEU A 151 3.27 -4.58 -7.06
N PHE A 152 2.46 -3.52 -7.01
CA PHE A 152 1.12 -3.55 -7.58
C PHE A 152 0.69 -2.19 -8.11
N SER A 153 0.07 -2.22 -9.30
CA SER A 153 -0.25 -1.02 -10.07
C SER A 153 -1.45 -0.24 -9.54
N ASN A 154 -2.39 -0.92 -8.86
CA ASN A 154 -3.60 -0.29 -8.39
C ASN A 154 -3.54 0.02 -6.90
N ARG A 155 -3.43 1.31 -6.57
CA ARG A 155 -3.41 1.75 -5.18
C ARG A 155 -4.80 1.96 -4.57
N TYR A 156 -5.89 1.90 -5.35
CA TYR A 156 -7.26 2.13 -4.89
C TYR A 156 -8.15 0.90 -5.12
N CYS A 157 -9.02 0.57 -4.16
CA CYS A 157 -10.11 -0.35 -4.46
C CYS A 157 -11.09 0.36 -5.41
N ASN A 158 -11.26 -0.19 -6.61
CA ASN A 158 -12.29 0.24 -7.56
C ASN A 158 -12.25 1.76 -7.88
N LEU A 159 -11.10 2.27 -8.34
CA LEU A 159 -10.86 3.69 -8.67
C LEU A 159 -11.95 4.31 -9.56
N HIS A 160 -12.41 3.53 -10.55
CA HIS A 160 -13.48 3.95 -11.46
C HIS A 160 -14.75 4.35 -10.71
N TYR A 161 -15.05 3.65 -9.60
CA TYR A 161 -16.23 3.90 -8.79
C TYR A 161 -16.10 5.21 -7.98
N ILE A 162 -14.91 5.54 -7.48
CA ILE A 162 -14.67 6.77 -6.71
C ILE A 162 -14.85 8.02 -7.59
N ASN A 163 -14.24 8.00 -8.78
CA ASN A 163 -14.22 9.15 -9.69
C ASN A 163 -15.50 9.30 -10.53
N SER A 164 -16.43 8.36 -10.41
CA SER A 164 -17.64 8.33 -11.22
C SER A 164 -18.91 8.15 -10.41
N ILE A 165 -18.87 8.19 -9.07
CA ILE A 165 -20.10 8.02 -8.26
C ILE A 165 -21.10 9.15 -8.52
N ASP A 166 -20.61 10.38 -8.62
CA ASP A 166 -21.36 11.57 -9.03
C ASP A 166 -21.99 11.38 -10.42
N LYS A 167 -21.22 10.84 -11.37
CA LYS A 167 -21.66 10.58 -12.75
C LYS A 167 -22.62 9.39 -12.86
N LEU A 168 -22.38 8.33 -12.09
CA LEU A 168 -23.11 7.07 -12.14
C LEU A 168 -24.49 7.21 -11.50
N TYR A 169 -24.63 8.11 -10.53
CA TYR A 169 -25.90 8.42 -9.88
C TYR A 169 -26.50 9.79 -10.27
N ASN A 170 -25.81 10.57 -11.11
CA ASN A 170 -26.26 11.86 -11.65
C ASN A 170 -26.80 12.81 -10.56
N PHE A 171 -26.04 13.01 -9.49
CA PHE A 171 -26.37 13.98 -8.43
C PHE A 171 -25.38 15.15 -8.47
N ASN A 172 -25.85 16.33 -8.10
CA ASN A 172 -25.00 17.52 -8.04
C ASN A 172 -24.49 17.74 -6.61
N ILE A 173 -23.20 18.00 -6.48
CA ILE A 173 -22.61 18.45 -5.22
C ILE A 173 -22.72 19.97 -5.19
N VAL A 174 -23.64 20.50 -4.38
CA VAL A 174 -23.93 21.94 -4.34
C VAL A 174 -22.93 22.70 -3.47
N LYS A 175 -22.22 21.99 -2.57
CA LYS A 175 -21.17 22.56 -1.73
C LYS A 175 -20.23 21.48 -1.21
N GLU A 176 -18.95 21.61 -1.50
CA GLU A 176 -17.88 20.88 -0.80
C GLU A 176 -17.52 21.73 0.43
N ILE A 177 -17.79 21.22 1.63
CA ILE A 177 -17.40 21.92 2.87
C ILE A 177 -15.99 21.44 3.21
N ASP A 178 -14.99 22.25 2.86
CA ASP A 178 -13.61 22.07 3.35
C ASP A 178 -13.60 22.26 4.87
N PHE A 179 -13.15 21.22 5.60
CA PHE A 179 -12.88 21.27 7.04
C PHE A 179 -11.39 21.47 7.31
#